data_AF-A0A7S3DZF1-F1
#
_entry.id   AF-A0A7S3DZF1-F1
#
_cell.length_a   1.000
_cell.length_b   1.000
_cell.length_c   1.000
_cell.angle_alpha   90.00
_cell.angle_beta   90.00
_cell.angle_gamma   90.00
#
_symmetry.space_group_name_H-M   'P 1'
#
loop_
_entity.id
_entity.type
_entity.pdbx_description
1 polymer ?
#
loop_
_entity_poly.entity_id
_entity_poly.type
_entity_poly.pdbx_seq_one_letter_code
_entity_poly.pdbx_strand_id
1 'polypeptide(L)'
;DLTLIAIVHFLLRFRYKAIMEMLGRHSAVANFTAVEMRDCEQPEYAKCSPQGLLAQLQEDAFEFGIPLSGENALQRYDKFALDQIEHASYGEEAIDSNCPQLKRLTFLRMGQSMFDNWDAFESFIARMNRRVPGDASEYKVNNVFQ
;
A
#
# COMPACT_ATOMS: atom_id res chain seq x y z
N ASP A 1 7.01 -15.30 5.33
CA ASP A 1 8.44 -15.58 5.58
C ASP A 1 9.19 -14.27 5.41
N LEU A 2 9.58 -13.64 6.53
CA LEU A 2 10.19 -12.30 6.60
C LEU A 2 11.50 -12.19 5.78
N THR A 3 12.15 -13.33 5.58
CA THR A 3 13.39 -13.49 4.82
C THR A 3 13.26 -13.05 3.36
N LEU A 4 12.08 -13.24 2.75
CA LEU A 4 11.87 -12.90 1.33
C LEU A 4 11.74 -11.38 1.11
N ILE A 5 11.17 -10.64 2.07
CA ILE A 5 10.98 -9.19 1.96
C ILE A 5 12.31 -8.45 2.20
N ALA A 6 13.13 -8.93 3.15
CA ALA A 6 14.44 -8.34 3.45
C ALA A 6 15.46 -8.51 2.29
N ILE A 7 15.51 -9.68 1.65
CA ILE A 7 16.42 -9.95 0.52
C ILE A 7 16.12 -9.07 -0.70
N VAL A 8 14.85 -8.72 -0.88
CA VAL A 8 14.36 -7.96 -2.01
C VAL A 8 14.74 -6.46 -1.91
N HIS A 9 14.77 -5.87 -0.71
CA HIS A 9 15.09 -4.45 -0.54
C HIS A 9 16.56 -4.07 -0.84
N PHE A 10 17.54 -4.88 -0.41
CA PHE A 10 18.96 -4.54 -0.59
C PHE A 10 19.42 -4.60 -2.07
N LEU A 11 18.75 -5.40 -2.91
CA LEU A 11 19.19 -5.64 -4.29
C LEU A 11 18.41 -4.86 -5.37
N LEU A 12 17.25 -4.28 -5.04
CA LEU A 12 16.30 -3.81 -6.06
C LEU A 12 15.94 -2.31 -6.02
N ARG A 13 16.62 -1.48 -5.20
CA ARG A 13 16.35 -0.02 -5.12
C ARG A 13 16.38 0.69 -6.49
N PHE A 14 17.09 0.17 -7.50
CA PHE A 14 17.05 0.71 -8.88
C PHE A 14 16.22 -0.11 -9.87
N ARG A 15 15.70 -1.27 -9.45
CA ARG A 15 15.06 -2.25 -10.35
C ARG A 15 13.55 -2.12 -10.41
N TYR A 16 12.92 -1.44 -9.44
CA TYR A 16 11.47 -1.22 -9.45
C TYR A 16 11.01 -0.21 -10.50
N LYS A 17 11.75 0.88 -10.71
CA LYS A 17 11.45 1.85 -11.78
C LYS A 17 11.26 1.18 -13.15
N ALA A 18 12.16 0.27 -13.53
CA ALA A 18 12.06 -0.48 -14.80
C ALA A 18 10.87 -1.45 -14.84
N ILE A 19 10.51 -2.04 -13.69
CA ILE A 19 9.31 -2.89 -13.56
C ILE A 19 8.05 -2.04 -13.70
N MET A 20 7.99 -0.89 -13.03
CA MET A 20 6.88 0.05 -13.14
C MET A 20 6.74 0.53 -14.59
N GLU A 21 7.80 1.03 -15.21
CA GLU A 21 7.76 1.43 -16.62
C GLU A 21 7.21 0.31 -17.54
N MET A 22 7.63 -0.94 -17.31
CA MET A 22 7.10 -2.10 -18.04
C MET A 22 5.61 -2.31 -17.79
N LEU A 23 5.15 -2.28 -16.53
CA LEU A 23 3.74 -2.40 -16.18
C LEU A 23 2.90 -1.28 -16.80
N GLY A 24 3.43 -0.06 -16.85
CA GLY A 24 2.78 1.11 -17.47
C GLY A 24 2.52 0.91 -18.96
N ARG A 25 3.48 0.31 -19.69
CA ARG A 25 3.30 -0.06 -21.12
C ARG A 25 2.17 -1.06 -21.36
N HIS A 26 1.80 -1.84 -20.35
CA HIS A 26 0.76 -2.87 -20.45
C HIS A 26 -0.53 -2.51 -19.70
N SER A 27 -0.67 -1.26 -19.22
CA SER A 27 -1.81 -0.82 -18.39
C SER A 27 -2.09 -1.76 -17.21
N ALA A 28 -1.02 -2.36 -16.67
CA ALA A 28 -1.10 -3.29 -15.55
C ALA A 28 -1.16 -2.53 -14.22
N VAL A 29 -1.48 -3.25 -13.15
CA VAL A 29 -1.52 -2.75 -11.78
C VAL A 29 -0.35 -3.38 -11.02
N ALA A 30 0.36 -2.59 -10.22
CA ALA A 30 1.35 -3.13 -9.29
C ALA A 30 0.67 -3.54 -7.99
N ASN A 31 0.92 -4.75 -7.49
CA ASN A 31 0.44 -5.20 -6.18
C ASN A 31 1.64 -5.49 -5.28
N PHE A 32 1.70 -4.80 -4.14
CA PHE A 32 2.80 -4.89 -3.20
C PHE A 32 2.38 -5.58 -1.91
N THR A 33 3.23 -6.44 -1.39
CA THR A 33 3.00 -7.14 -0.11
C THR A 33 3.81 -6.49 1.01
N ALA A 34 3.45 -6.77 2.27
CA ALA A 34 4.10 -6.27 3.48
C ALA A 34 3.80 -4.81 3.84
N VAL A 35 2.60 -4.33 3.46
CA VAL A 35 2.19 -2.94 3.74
C VAL A 35 2.04 -2.62 5.23
N GLU A 36 1.96 -3.63 6.09
CA GLU A 36 1.79 -3.47 7.55
C GLU A 36 3.11 -3.31 8.31
N MET A 37 4.25 -3.50 7.65
CA MET A 37 5.56 -3.53 8.31
C MET A 37 6.09 -2.14 8.62
N ARG A 38 6.77 -2.02 9.76
CA ARG A 38 7.48 -0.79 10.15
C ARG A 38 8.97 -1.05 10.32
N ASP A 39 9.77 -0.04 10.03
CA ASP A 39 11.23 -0.10 10.13
C ASP A 39 11.68 -0.37 11.57
N CYS A 40 11.01 0.23 12.55
CA CYS A 40 11.32 0.07 13.98
C CYS A 40 11.04 -1.33 14.54
N GLU A 41 10.38 -2.19 13.77
CA GLU A 41 10.11 -3.59 14.14
C GLU A 41 11.12 -4.56 13.52
N GLN A 42 12.00 -4.06 12.63
CA GLN A 42 12.99 -4.87 11.96
C GLN A 42 14.30 -4.90 12.76
N PRO A 43 14.99 -6.05 12.80
CA PRO A 43 16.28 -6.11 13.47
C PRO A 43 17.32 -5.31 12.70
N GLU A 44 18.17 -4.57 13.42
CA GLU A 44 19.19 -3.68 12.83
C GLU A 44 20.13 -4.40 11.84
N TYR A 45 20.46 -5.67 12.12
CA TYR A 45 21.32 -6.48 11.25
C TYR A 45 20.72 -6.75 9.86
N ALA A 46 19.38 -6.67 9.70
CA ALA A 46 18.71 -6.93 8.44
C ALA A 46 18.86 -5.79 7.43
N LYS A 47 19.24 -4.58 7.89
CA LYS A 47 19.46 -3.39 7.05
C LYS A 47 18.31 -3.14 6.06
N CYS A 48 17.08 -3.38 6.48
CA CYS A 48 15.88 -3.21 5.67
C CYS A 48 15.06 -2.01 6.13
N SER A 49 14.30 -1.43 5.20
CA SER A 49 13.36 -0.33 5.45
C SER A 49 12.07 -0.62 4.67
N PRO A 50 11.14 -1.42 5.23
CA PRO A 50 9.85 -1.65 4.61
C PRO A 50 9.10 -0.35 4.26
N GLN A 51 9.17 0.65 5.13
CA GLN A 51 8.50 1.94 4.90
C GLN A 51 9.18 2.72 3.77
N GLY A 52 10.51 2.73 3.73
CA GLY A 52 11.26 3.36 2.64
C GLY A 52 11.07 2.67 1.29
N LEU A 53 10.93 1.33 1.28
CA LEU A 53 10.61 0.58 0.07
C LEU A 53 9.21 0.92 -0.45
N LEU A 54 8.22 0.94 0.44
CA LEU A 54 6.85 1.28 0.07
C LEU A 54 6.77 2.70 -0.51
N ALA A 55 7.42 3.67 0.14
CA ALA A 55 7.48 5.05 -0.33
C ALA A 55 8.10 5.14 -1.74
N GLN A 56 9.19 4.41 -1.99
CA GLN A 56 9.79 4.35 -3.32
C GLN A 56 8.82 3.76 -4.37
N LEU A 57 8.13 2.67 -4.06
CA LEU A 57 7.18 2.05 -4.98
C LEU A 57 5.99 2.96 -5.28
N GLN A 58 5.54 3.71 -4.27
CA GLN A 58 4.53 4.75 -4.36
C GLN A 58 4.96 5.86 -5.33
N GLU A 59 6.17 6.39 -5.16
CA GLU A 59 6.76 7.41 -6.04
C GLU A 59 6.91 6.90 -7.48
N ASP A 60 7.50 5.70 -7.68
CA ASP A 60 7.70 5.11 -9.00
C ASP A 60 6.34 4.85 -9.69
N ALA A 61 5.36 4.31 -8.97
CA ALA A 61 4.02 4.04 -9.52
C ALA A 61 3.32 5.35 -9.93
N PHE A 62 3.48 6.42 -9.14
CA PHE A 62 2.96 7.75 -9.49
C PHE A 62 3.63 8.32 -10.73
N GLU A 63 4.97 8.24 -10.82
CA GLU A 63 5.75 8.72 -11.97
C GLU A 63 5.26 8.09 -13.29
N PHE A 64 4.93 6.79 -13.28
CA PHE A 64 4.47 6.07 -14.47
C PHE A 64 2.94 5.98 -14.61
N GLY A 65 2.17 6.62 -13.73
CA GLY A 65 0.69 6.62 -13.79
C GLY A 65 0.05 5.25 -13.54
N ILE A 66 0.68 4.41 -12.71
CA ILE A 66 0.27 3.03 -12.46
C ILE A 66 -0.50 2.94 -11.14
N PRO A 67 -1.68 2.30 -11.10
CA PRO A 67 -2.36 2.04 -9.85
C PRO A 67 -1.55 1.06 -8.99
N LEU A 68 -1.25 1.46 -7.75
CA LEU A 68 -0.63 0.60 -6.75
C LEU A 68 -1.69 -0.02 -5.84
N SER A 69 -1.63 -1.33 -5.64
CA SER A 69 -2.44 -2.10 -4.68
C SER A 69 -1.54 -2.70 -3.60
N GLY A 70 -2.09 -3.01 -2.44
CA GLY A 70 -1.34 -3.48 -1.28
C GLY A 70 -1.93 -4.73 -0.63
N GLU A 71 -1.08 -5.52 0.04
CA GLU A 71 -1.46 -6.66 0.87
C GLU A 71 -0.56 -6.74 2.11
N ASN A 72 -1.12 -7.15 3.25
CA ASN A 72 -0.28 -7.45 4.41
C ASN A 72 0.44 -8.80 4.23
N ALA A 73 1.66 -8.91 4.73
CA ALA A 73 2.44 -10.15 4.67
C ALA A 73 2.18 -11.07 5.87
N LEU A 74 1.92 -10.49 7.04
CA LEU A 74 1.62 -11.19 8.29
C LEU A 74 0.20 -10.84 8.77
N GLN A 75 -0.52 -11.81 9.34
CA GLN A 75 -1.82 -11.57 9.98
C GLN A 75 -1.63 -10.83 11.31
N ARG A 76 -1.61 -9.50 11.24
CA ARG A 76 -1.46 -8.62 12.39
C ARG A 76 -2.69 -7.73 12.54
N TYR A 77 -3.24 -7.71 13.75
CA TYR A 77 -4.42 -6.91 14.12
C TYR A 77 -4.11 -5.89 15.23
N ASP A 78 -2.84 -5.77 15.61
CA ASP A 78 -2.41 -4.74 16.54
C ASP A 78 -2.54 -3.35 15.90
N LYS A 79 -2.73 -2.33 16.75
CA LYS A 79 -2.94 -0.94 16.34
C LYS A 79 -1.87 -0.48 15.36
N PHE A 80 -0.61 -0.85 15.58
CA PHE A 80 0.49 -0.34 14.76
C PHE A 80 0.47 -0.86 13.33
N ALA A 81 0.20 -2.15 13.14
CA ALA A 81 0.06 -2.75 11.81
C ALA A 81 -1.12 -2.12 11.05
N LEU A 82 -2.27 -1.99 11.69
CA LEU A 82 -3.48 -1.44 11.07
C LEU A 82 -3.33 0.06 10.73
N ASP A 83 -2.69 0.84 11.60
CA ASP A 83 -2.39 2.25 11.34
C ASP A 83 -1.38 2.43 10.20
N GLN A 84 -0.38 1.54 10.10
CA GLN A 84 0.59 1.58 9.00
C GLN A 84 -0.07 1.30 7.65
N ILE A 85 -1.01 0.34 7.59
CA ILE A 85 -1.79 0.06 6.37
C ILE A 85 -2.68 1.27 6.01
N GLU A 86 -3.29 1.90 7.01
CA GLU A 86 -4.12 3.08 6.81
C GLU A 86 -3.28 4.26 6.27
N HIS A 87 -2.09 4.48 6.84
CA HIS A 87 -1.13 5.47 6.36
C HIS A 87 -0.64 5.15 4.93
N ALA A 88 -0.34 3.90 4.61
CA ALA A 88 0.01 3.49 3.25
C ALA A 88 -1.11 3.80 2.24
N SER A 89 -2.36 3.72 2.68
CA SER A 89 -3.53 3.89 1.82
C SER A 89 -3.90 5.35 1.58
N TYR A 90 -3.67 6.24 2.55
CA TYR A 90 -4.12 7.64 2.48
C TYR A 90 -3.03 8.70 2.66
N GLY A 91 -1.81 8.31 3.04
CA GLY A 91 -0.75 9.24 3.40
C GLY A 91 -1.01 9.98 4.72
N GLU A 92 -0.32 11.09 4.94
CA GLU A 92 -0.65 12.03 6.02
C GLU A 92 -1.68 13.06 5.55
N GLU A 93 -2.64 13.41 6.39
CA GLU A 93 -3.67 14.42 6.08
C GLU A 93 -3.10 15.81 5.75
N ALA A 94 -1.87 16.09 6.18
CA ALA A 94 -1.21 17.40 6.02
C ALA A 94 -0.33 17.51 4.77
N ILE A 95 -0.08 16.40 4.06
CA ILE A 95 0.82 16.37 2.90
C ILE A 95 -0.03 16.42 1.64
N ASP A 96 0.38 17.30 0.73
CA ASP A 96 -0.20 17.59 -0.59
C ASP A 96 -0.99 16.42 -1.19
N SER A 97 -2.16 16.72 -1.76
CA SER A 97 -3.08 15.81 -2.47
C SER A 97 -2.45 14.93 -3.56
N ASN A 98 -1.17 15.16 -3.87
CA ASN A 98 -0.34 14.39 -4.79
C ASN A 98 0.49 13.28 -4.13
N CYS A 99 0.32 13.01 -2.82
CA CYS A 99 1.03 11.89 -2.19
C CYS A 99 0.56 10.56 -2.82
N PRO A 100 1.46 9.69 -3.31
CA PRO A 100 1.03 8.45 -3.93
C PRO A 100 0.43 7.50 -2.90
N GLN A 101 -0.76 6.99 -3.21
CA GLN A 101 -1.59 6.21 -2.29
C GLN A 101 -1.89 4.83 -2.86
N LEU A 102 -2.08 3.84 -1.98
CA LEU A 102 -2.67 2.57 -2.41
C LEU A 102 -4.10 2.79 -2.90
N LYS A 103 -4.41 2.34 -4.11
CA LYS A 103 -5.75 2.39 -4.69
C LYS A 103 -6.63 1.24 -4.22
N ARG A 104 -6.04 0.12 -3.82
CA ARG A 104 -6.74 -1.06 -3.29
C ARG A 104 -5.89 -1.75 -2.23
N LEU A 105 -6.56 -2.39 -1.30
CA LEU A 105 -5.96 -3.23 -0.26
C LEU A 105 -6.64 -4.61 -0.26
N THR A 106 -5.84 -5.67 -0.26
CA THR A 106 -6.30 -7.04 0.03
C THR A 106 -5.76 -7.45 1.40
N PHE A 107 -6.65 -7.60 2.39
CA PHE A 107 -6.24 -8.06 3.71
C PHE A 107 -6.16 -9.60 3.75
N LEU A 108 -4.96 -10.13 3.97
CA LEU A 108 -4.65 -11.55 4.06
C LEU A 108 -4.59 -12.00 5.53
N ARG A 109 -5.34 -12.99 5.99
CA ARG A 109 -6.33 -13.82 5.32
C ARG A 109 -7.51 -14.00 6.27
N MET A 110 -8.71 -14.10 5.73
CA MET A 110 -9.88 -14.52 6.51
C MET A 110 -9.62 -15.90 7.15
N GLY A 111 -9.88 -16.00 8.44
CA GLY A 111 -9.64 -17.22 9.22
C GLY A 111 -9.85 -16.96 10.71
N GLN A 112 -9.62 -17.98 11.54
CA GLN A 112 -9.91 -17.91 12.98
C GLN A 112 -9.27 -16.68 13.65
N SER A 113 -8.00 -16.40 13.35
CA SER A 113 -7.29 -15.24 13.90
C SER A 113 -7.95 -13.89 13.59
N MET A 114 -8.63 -13.75 12.44
CA MET A 114 -9.40 -12.54 12.11
C MET A 114 -10.62 -12.40 13.02
N PHE A 115 -11.34 -13.50 13.23
CA PHE A 115 -12.55 -13.51 14.07
C PHE A 115 -12.22 -13.36 15.56
N ASP A 116 -11.09 -13.90 16.01
CA ASP A 116 -10.59 -13.69 17.37
C ASP A 116 -10.21 -12.22 17.62
N ASN A 117 -9.94 -11.45 16.56
CA ASN A 117 -9.61 -10.02 16.58
C ASN A 117 -10.67 -9.16 15.87
N TRP A 118 -11.93 -9.62 15.85
CA TRP A 118 -12.98 -9.02 15.02
C TRP A 118 -13.18 -7.54 15.30
N ASP A 119 -13.23 -7.12 16.56
CA ASP A 119 -13.45 -5.72 16.94
C ASP A 119 -12.36 -4.79 16.39
N ALA A 120 -11.10 -5.24 16.41
CA ALA A 120 -9.97 -4.49 15.87
C ALA A 120 -10.05 -4.39 14.34
N PHE A 121 -10.40 -5.49 13.68
CA PHE A 121 -10.56 -5.55 12.24
C PHE A 121 -11.75 -4.69 11.76
N GLU A 122 -12.91 -4.80 12.39
CA GLU A 122 -14.10 -3.98 12.10
C GLU A 122 -13.80 -2.49 12.29
N SER A 123 -13.16 -2.14 13.41
CA SER A 123 -12.73 -0.76 13.66
C SER A 123 -11.79 -0.23 12.59
N PHE A 124 -10.88 -1.06 12.08
CA PHE A 124 -9.98 -0.71 10.98
C PHE A 124 -10.74 -0.50 9.67
N ILE A 125 -11.64 -1.41 9.28
CA ILE A 125 -12.47 -1.25 8.08
C ILE A 125 -13.33 0.01 8.17
N ALA A 126 -13.89 0.32 9.33
CA ALA A 126 -14.66 1.55 9.55
C ALA A 126 -13.81 2.83 9.41
N ARG A 127 -12.50 2.79 9.71
CA ARG A 127 -11.59 3.92 9.45
C ARG A 127 -11.26 4.04 7.97
N MET A 128 -10.92 2.94 7.32
CA MET A 128 -10.65 2.90 5.87
C MET A 128 -11.85 3.46 5.07
N ASN A 129 -13.07 3.01 5.37
CA ASN A 129 -14.27 3.44 4.64
C ASN A 129 -14.62 4.93 4.86
N ARG A 130 -14.26 5.51 6.00
CA ARG A 130 -14.46 6.96 6.25
C ARG A 130 -13.56 7.84 5.40
N ARG A 131 -12.39 7.33 5.02
CA ARG A 131 -11.41 8.02 4.19
C ARG A 131 -11.59 7.77 2.69
N VAL A 132 -12.53 6.91 2.30
CA VAL A 132 -13.00 6.85 0.91
C VAL A 132 -13.70 8.18 0.62
N PRO A 133 -13.17 9.04 -0.27
CA PRO A 133 -13.89 10.22 -0.70
C PRO A 133 -15.23 9.73 -1.27
N GLY A 134 -16.34 10.26 -0.76
CA GLY A 134 -17.67 9.88 -1.22
C GLY A 134 -17.72 9.92 -2.74
N ASP A 135 -18.11 8.80 -3.34
CA ASP A 135 -18.57 8.64 -4.71
C ASP A 135 -17.86 9.53 -5.75
N ALA A 136 -16.85 8.99 -6.42
CA ALA A 136 -16.35 9.52 -7.69
C ALA A 136 -17.38 9.32 -8.84
N SER A 137 -18.67 9.46 -8.55
CA SER A 137 -19.75 9.63 -9.52
C SER A 137 -19.79 11.09 -10.01
N GLU A 138 -18.66 11.62 -10.47
CA GLU A 138 -18.63 12.82 -11.31
C GLU A 138 -17.38 12.85 -12.20
N TYR A 139 -17.06 11.73 -12.85
CA TYR A 139 -16.47 11.83 -14.19
C TYR A 139 -17.58 12.34 -15.12
N LYS A 140 -17.77 13.67 -15.11
CA LYS A 140 -18.41 14.38 -16.22
C LYS A 140 -17.61 14.08 -17.47
N VAL A 141 -18.03 13.04 -18.19
CA VAL A 141 -17.84 12.94 -19.63
C VAL A 141 -18.66 14.07 -20.24
N ASN A 142 -18.12 15.28 -20.22
CA ASN A 142 -18.61 16.39 -21.02
C ASN A 142 -17.64 16.60 -22.16
N ASN A 143 -17.92 15.88 -23.24
CA ASN A 143 -17.77 16.28 -24.65
C ASN A 143 -16.62 17.24 -24.99
N VAL A 144 -15.51 16.67 -25.47
CA VAL A 144 -14.62 17.36 -26.42
C VAL A 144 -14.71 16.63 -27.75
N PHE A 145 -15.83 16.83 -28.45
CA PHE A 145 -15.95 16.78 -29.91
C PHE A 145 -17.20 17.59 -30.31
N GLN A 146 -17.01 18.90 -30.47
CA GLN A 146 -17.63 19.72 -31.49
C GLN A 146 -16.56 20.62 -32.08
#